data_AF-A0A932RPE4-F1
#
_entry.id   AF-A0A932RPE4-F1
#
_cell.length_a   1.000
_cell.length_b   1.000
_cell.length_c   1.000
_cell.angle_alpha   90.00
_cell.angle_beta   90.00
_cell.angle_gamma   90.00
#
_symmetry.space_group_name_H-M   'P 1'
#
loop_
_entity.id
_entity.type
_entity.pdbx_description
1 polymer ?
#
loop_
_entity_poly.entity_id
_entity_poly.type
_entity_poly.pdbx_seq_one_letter_code
_entity_poly.pdbx_strand_id
1 'polypeptide(L)'
;MKSQSSGASVQRISVIVPRNPFVLPELQQKSHCLCALDVTKLMEWWPGTPHSPHRDPGKVKAIQRSLEWKRVAHIAAYLLQKEIVDVPTKLDRCFRTIYEPRKNEPGREWPPNVTSVITPVRSEFPTFCNVLLHVNGATIVPSQDSEEDEAGTSGTLTFDENSERLNFMVIDGQHRINGAYFAVKLLQEEKPSAKWEIPAEVFLDLDPAGEPPRKQAQIFIDVNFNQKKVDRSLVADLYPTARGRREALDDKERAQDIGRRLMLEAGPLVGMIQIPGIKYGVKDVITLSTLNSAIEDVLPTLEKCGIESLEMQTEFLAQCLTAWLEASGRFESKRTLKKKKLDRENVVYQGRVLVSILALVPGMLWALRKAKVPFVSTNAQEHLAKWLREIADRASLLQDGTFIGKREFKNRKYLGSGGIGLFRDTLWAAMGAKLNLRRAKSERIARVAGEMRAKVHRALEI
;
A
#
# COMPACT_ATOMS: atom_id res chain seq x y z
N MET A 1 -18.96 50.97 2.79
CA MET A 1 -17.56 50.68 3.16
C MET A 1 -17.53 50.32 4.63
N LYS A 2 -17.48 49.03 4.97
CA LYS A 2 -17.28 48.56 6.36
C LYS A 2 -15.78 48.41 6.58
N SER A 3 -15.25 49.09 7.60
CA SER A 3 -13.84 49.03 7.98
C SER A 3 -13.48 47.59 8.38
N GLN A 4 -12.63 46.96 7.58
CA GLN A 4 -11.94 45.73 7.99
C GLN A 4 -10.94 46.11 9.08
N SER A 5 -11.14 45.58 10.29
CA SER A 5 -10.11 45.55 11.31
C SER A 5 -8.96 44.71 10.79
N SER A 6 -7.82 45.35 10.49
CA SER A 6 -6.56 44.69 10.14
C SER A 6 -6.02 43.98 11.39
N GLY A 7 -6.53 42.79 11.68
CA GLY A 7 -5.80 41.83 12.49
C GLY A 7 -4.46 41.56 11.81
N ALA A 8 -3.38 41.48 12.58
CA ALA A 8 -2.07 41.15 12.03
C ALA A 8 -2.18 39.80 11.30
N SER A 9 -1.87 39.77 10.00
CA SER A 9 -1.90 38.55 9.18
C SER A 9 -0.77 37.58 9.53
N VAL A 10 0.22 38.08 10.27
CA VAL A 10 1.35 37.30 10.78
C VAL A 10 0.91 36.48 11.98
N GLN A 11 0.98 35.15 11.83
CA GLN A 11 0.75 34.18 12.88
C GLN A 11 2.07 33.79 13.54
N ARG A 12 2.02 33.53 14.84
CA ARG A 12 3.14 33.08 15.67
C ARG A 12 2.66 31.96 16.57
N ILE A 13 3.28 30.79 16.44
CA ILE A 13 2.88 29.57 17.15
C ILE A 13 4.11 29.03 17.89
N SER A 14 3.98 28.83 19.20
CA SER A 14 5.04 28.22 20.00
C SER A 14 5.27 26.77 19.54
N VAL A 15 6.53 26.41 19.37
CA VAL A 15 6.94 25.08 18.90
C VAL A 15 8.04 24.47 19.75
N ILE A 16 8.14 23.15 19.69
CA ILE A 16 9.31 22.38 20.09
C ILE A 16 10.03 21.94 18.81
N VAL A 17 11.32 22.21 18.72
CA VAL A 17 12.20 21.74 17.64
C VAL A 17 12.97 20.54 18.21
N PRO A 18 12.52 19.30 17.92
CA PRO A 18 13.07 18.13 18.58
C PRO A 18 14.52 17.88 18.11
N ARG A 19 15.38 17.54 19.06
CA ARG A 19 16.70 16.99 18.74
C ARG A 19 16.54 15.50 18.50
N ASN A 20 16.82 15.05 17.27
CA ASN A 20 16.81 13.62 16.97
C ASN A 20 18.25 13.08 16.95
N PRO A 21 18.69 12.38 18.02
CA PRO A 21 20.06 11.86 18.10
C PRO A 21 20.34 10.74 17.09
N PHE A 22 19.31 10.21 16.43
CA PHE A 22 19.41 9.15 15.43
C PHE A 22 19.37 9.66 13.99
N VAL A 23 19.17 10.97 13.79
CA VAL A 23 19.17 11.59 12.47
C VAL A 23 20.56 12.13 12.17
N LEU A 24 21.08 11.79 10.98
CA LEU A 24 22.39 12.25 10.50
C LEU A 24 22.50 13.78 10.62
N PRO A 25 23.65 14.35 11.00
CA PRO A 25 23.83 15.80 11.17
C PRO A 25 23.38 16.63 9.96
N GLU A 26 23.53 16.07 8.76
CA GLU A 26 23.11 16.64 7.48
C GLU A 26 21.59 16.80 7.34
N LEU A 27 20.84 15.92 7.99
CA LEU A 27 19.38 15.91 8.03
C LEU A 27 18.81 16.67 9.24
N GLN A 28 19.63 16.96 10.25
CA GLN A 28 19.26 17.82 11.38
C GLN A 28 19.04 19.28 10.96
N GLN A 29 19.53 19.67 9.78
CA GLN A 29 19.28 20.99 9.18
C GLN A 29 17.86 21.14 8.59
N LYS A 30 17.05 20.07 8.54
CA LYS A 30 15.67 20.16 8.06
C LYS A 30 14.76 20.68 9.18
N SER A 31 14.22 21.88 8.94
CA SER A 31 13.30 22.61 9.79
C SER A 31 11.96 21.86 9.94
N HIS A 32 11.85 21.02 10.97
CA HIS A 32 10.58 20.46 11.40
C HIS A 32 10.36 20.79 12.87
N CYS A 33 9.10 20.80 13.29
CA CYS A 33 8.73 21.14 14.64
C CYS A 33 7.43 20.46 15.09
N LEU A 34 7.25 20.39 16.40
CA LEU A 34 6.04 19.93 17.05
C LEU A 34 5.29 21.13 17.63
N CYS A 35 4.00 21.23 17.35
CA CYS A 35 3.12 22.25 17.93
C CYS A 35 1.70 21.73 18.15
N ALA A 36 0.90 22.50 18.87
CA ALA A 36 -0.54 22.35 18.92
C ALA A 36 -1.18 23.42 18.01
N LEU A 37 -2.05 23.01 17.10
CA LEU A 37 -2.70 23.94 16.15
C LEU A 37 -4.19 24.06 16.44
N ASP A 38 -4.72 25.29 16.49
CA ASP A 38 -6.16 25.51 16.54
C ASP A 38 -6.82 24.89 15.30
N VAL A 39 -7.73 23.95 15.53
CA VAL A 39 -8.33 23.15 14.46
C VAL A 39 -9.22 23.99 13.53
N THR A 40 -9.86 25.05 14.05
CA THR A 40 -10.67 25.95 13.22
C THR A 40 -9.77 26.73 12.28
N LYS A 41 -8.66 27.27 12.79
CA LYS A 41 -7.65 27.95 11.98
C LYS A 41 -6.99 27.03 10.96
N LEU A 42 -6.65 25.80 11.35
CA LEU A 42 -6.09 24.82 10.43
C LEU A 42 -7.03 24.51 9.26
N MET A 43 -8.34 24.49 9.48
CA MET A 43 -9.34 24.30 8.41
C MET A 43 -9.52 25.54 7.52
N GLU A 44 -9.19 26.73 8.01
CA GLU A 44 -9.11 27.95 7.18
C GLU A 44 -7.89 27.88 6.25
N TRP A 45 -6.73 27.48 6.77
CA TRP A 45 -5.48 27.37 6.00
C TRP A 45 -5.48 26.16 5.05
N TRP A 46 -6.14 25.07 5.42
CA TRP A 46 -6.31 23.87 4.61
C TRP A 46 -7.80 23.48 4.55
N PRO A 47 -8.58 23.99 3.57
CA PRO A 47 -10.01 23.67 3.43
C PRO A 47 -10.24 22.28 2.81
N GLY A 48 -9.48 21.27 3.28
CA GLY A 48 -9.63 19.90 2.84
C GLY A 48 -9.30 19.69 1.35
N THR A 49 -8.35 20.43 0.78
CA THR A 49 -7.94 20.25 -0.62
C THR A 49 -7.20 18.91 -0.75
N PRO A 50 -7.70 17.94 -1.54
CA PRO A 50 -6.96 16.74 -1.84
C PRO A 50 -5.65 17.10 -2.56
N HIS A 51 -4.54 16.48 -2.17
CA HIS A 51 -3.32 16.38 -3.00
C HIS A 51 -3.71 15.97 -4.41
N SER A 52 -3.65 16.81 -5.43
CA SER A 52 -3.99 16.36 -6.79
C SER A 52 -2.84 15.54 -7.37
N PRO A 53 -2.89 14.20 -7.51
CA PRO A 53 -1.73 13.46 -7.98
C PRO A 53 -1.92 12.91 -9.39
N HIS A 54 -3.08 13.06 -10.06
CA HIS A 54 -3.28 12.38 -11.33
C HIS A 54 -4.32 12.98 -12.27
N ARG A 55 -4.02 12.98 -13.58
CA ARG A 55 -4.92 13.38 -14.68
C ARG A 55 -6.08 12.39 -14.94
N ASP A 56 -6.20 11.33 -14.14
CA ASP A 56 -7.21 10.28 -14.30
C ASP A 56 -8.19 10.33 -13.11
N PRO A 57 -9.41 10.86 -13.31
CA PRO A 57 -10.44 10.97 -12.28
C PRO A 57 -10.79 9.64 -11.58
N GLY A 58 -10.63 8.51 -12.28
CA GLY A 58 -10.89 7.19 -11.73
C GLY A 58 -9.80 6.72 -10.76
N LYS A 59 -8.54 7.12 -10.98
CA LYS A 59 -7.39 6.79 -10.11
C LYS A 59 -7.27 7.73 -8.90
N VAL A 60 -7.61 9.00 -9.07
CA VAL A 60 -7.71 9.97 -7.95
C VAL A 60 -8.76 9.53 -6.94
N LYS A 61 -9.89 8.97 -7.41
CA LYS A 61 -10.96 8.38 -6.59
C LYS A 61 -10.49 7.21 -5.70
N ALA A 62 -9.37 6.57 -6.04
CA ALA A 62 -8.83 5.39 -5.37
C ALA A 62 -7.70 5.71 -4.36
N ILE A 63 -6.76 6.58 -4.78
CA ILE A 63 -5.56 6.93 -4.00
C ILE A 63 -5.90 7.92 -2.89
N GLN A 64 -6.85 8.82 -3.15
CA GLN A 64 -7.42 9.67 -2.14
C GLN A 64 -8.76 9.08 -1.78
N ARG A 65 -8.78 8.29 -0.70
CA ARG A 65 -10.05 8.05 -0.02
C ARG A 65 -10.63 9.43 0.27
N SER A 66 -11.71 9.76 -0.45
CA SER A 66 -12.67 10.76 -0.03
C SER A 66 -12.79 10.64 1.49
N LEU A 67 -12.73 11.76 2.17
CA LEU A 67 -12.91 11.84 3.61
C LEU A 67 -14.02 10.87 4.04
N GLU A 68 -13.69 9.85 4.84
CA GLU A 68 -14.68 8.83 5.21
C GLU A 68 -15.54 9.46 6.31
N TRP A 69 -16.69 10.00 5.92
CA TRP A 69 -17.56 10.79 6.79
C TRP A 69 -18.00 10.02 8.04
N LYS A 70 -18.17 8.69 7.93
CA LYS A 70 -18.44 7.81 9.07
C LYS A 70 -17.30 7.84 10.09
N ARG A 71 -16.04 7.80 9.62
CA ARG A 71 -14.85 7.88 10.46
C ARG A 71 -14.70 9.27 11.09
N VAL A 72 -14.99 10.33 10.35
CA VAL A 72 -15.02 11.72 10.85
C VAL A 72 -16.02 11.85 12.00
N ALA A 73 -17.25 11.36 11.81
CA ALA A 73 -18.28 11.40 12.85
C ALA A 73 -17.91 10.55 14.08
N HIS A 74 -17.32 9.37 13.91
CA HIS A 74 -16.82 8.58 15.03
C HIS A 74 -15.73 9.29 15.82
N ILE A 75 -14.79 9.96 15.14
CA ILE A 75 -13.75 10.74 15.80
C ILE A 75 -14.38 11.88 16.60
N ALA A 76 -15.36 12.59 16.02
CA ALA A 76 -16.04 13.66 16.74
C ALA A 76 -16.80 13.17 17.98
N ALA A 77 -17.58 12.09 17.83
CA ALA A 77 -18.30 11.47 18.95
C ALA A 77 -17.33 11.02 20.05
N TYR A 78 -16.20 10.43 19.65
CA TYR A 78 -15.13 10.04 20.56
C TYR A 78 -14.54 11.24 21.30
N LEU A 79 -14.19 12.33 20.62
CA LEU A 79 -13.62 13.52 21.26
C LEU A 79 -14.61 14.18 22.24
N LEU A 80 -15.89 14.21 21.90
CA LEU A 80 -16.94 14.73 22.76
C LEU A 80 -17.37 13.74 23.86
N GLN A 81 -16.95 12.48 23.77
CA GLN A 81 -17.45 11.36 24.58
C GLN A 81 -19.00 11.32 24.66
N LYS A 82 -19.67 11.72 23.56
CA LYS A 82 -21.12 11.89 23.48
C LYS A 82 -21.65 11.28 22.19
N GLU A 83 -22.85 10.70 22.27
CA GLU A 83 -23.57 10.26 21.07
C GLU A 83 -23.96 11.46 20.19
N ILE A 84 -23.72 11.34 18.90
CA ILE A 84 -24.14 12.33 17.92
C ILE A 84 -25.35 11.77 17.17
N VAL A 85 -26.50 12.38 17.41
CA VAL A 85 -27.74 12.16 16.65
C VAL A 85 -27.84 13.14 15.48
N ASP A 86 -28.56 12.74 14.43
CA ASP A 86 -28.76 13.48 13.18
C ASP A 86 -27.44 13.87 12.49
N VAL A 87 -26.53 12.90 12.41
CA VAL A 87 -25.17 13.09 11.88
C VAL A 87 -25.16 13.66 10.44
N PRO A 88 -25.97 13.19 9.48
CA PRO A 88 -25.96 13.74 8.12
C PRO A 88 -26.24 15.25 8.08
N THR A 89 -27.26 15.71 8.81
CA THR A 89 -27.65 17.13 8.85
C THR A 89 -26.60 17.99 9.53
N LYS A 90 -26.01 17.49 10.63
CA LYS A 90 -24.94 18.20 11.33
C LYS A 90 -23.67 18.31 10.50
N LEU A 91 -23.27 17.23 9.84
CA LEU A 91 -22.14 17.26 8.90
C LEU A 91 -22.42 18.23 7.77
N ASP A 92 -23.62 18.20 7.20
CA ASP A 92 -24.02 19.11 6.13
C ASP A 92 -23.87 20.56 6.59
N ARG A 93 -24.45 20.94 7.72
CA ARG A 93 -24.33 22.28 8.30
C ARG A 93 -22.88 22.72 8.51
N CYS A 94 -22.01 21.84 9.00
CA CYS A 94 -20.63 22.19 9.34
C CYS A 94 -19.69 22.26 8.13
N PHE A 95 -19.93 21.44 7.09
CA PHE A 95 -18.98 21.22 6.00
C PHE A 95 -19.49 21.63 4.61
N ARG A 96 -20.78 21.94 4.44
CA ARG A 96 -21.37 22.30 3.14
C ARG A 96 -20.58 23.38 2.43
N THR A 97 -20.26 24.47 3.10
CA THR A 97 -19.55 25.61 2.49
C THR A 97 -18.15 25.26 2.00
N ILE A 98 -17.54 24.21 2.57
CA ILE A 98 -16.18 23.75 2.24
C ILE A 98 -16.22 22.69 1.13
N TYR A 99 -17.12 21.71 1.23
CA TYR A 99 -17.12 20.52 0.38
C TYR A 99 -18.16 20.54 -0.75
N GLU A 100 -19.31 21.19 -0.59
CA GLU A 100 -20.35 21.25 -1.63
C GLU A 100 -19.87 21.94 -2.92
N PRO A 101 -19.16 23.09 -2.87
CA PRO A 101 -18.70 23.76 -4.10
C PRO A 101 -17.78 22.88 -4.96
N ARG A 102 -17.09 21.92 -4.32
CA ARG A 102 -16.12 21.03 -4.92
C ARG A 102 -16.65 19.60 -5.12
N LYS A 103 -17.96 19.36 -4.96
CA LYS A 103 -18.56 18.01 -5.04
C LYS A 103 -18.35 17.28 -6.37
N ASN A 104 -18.10 18.03 -7.44
CA ASN A 104 -17.85 17.49 -8.77
C ASN A 104 -16.36 17.20 -9.03
N GLU A 105 -15.44 17.60 -8.13
CA GLU A 105 -14.04 17.24 -8.25
C GLU A 105 -13.85 15.72 -8.03
N PRO A 106 -12.92 15.08 -8.75
CA PRO A 106 -12.65 13.66 -8.56
C PRO A 106 -12.29 13.33 -7.10
N GLY A 107 -12.93 12.29 -6.54
CA GLY A 107 -12.65 11.84 -5.16
C GLY A 107 -13.36 12.64 -4.06
N ARG A 108 -14.33 13.50 -4.39
CA ARG A 108 -15.21 14.14 -3.41
C ARG A 108 -16.55 13.40 -3.32
N GLU A 109 -17.05 13.24 -2.09
CA GLU A 109 -18.39 12.71 -1.83
C GLU A 109 -19.15 13.76 -1.02
N TRP A 110 -20.21 14.30 -1.62
CA TRP A 110 -21.13 15.22 -0.99
C TRP A 110 -22.53 15.09 -1.63
N PRO A 111 -23.63 14.99 -0.87
CA PRO A 111 -23.71 15.00 0.60
C PRO A 111 -23.10 13.73 1.24
N PRO A 112 -22.73 13.77 2.53
CA PRO A 112 -22.12 12.63 3.21
C PRO A 112 -23.10 11.47 3.40
N ASN A 113 -22.71 10.25 3.02
CA ASN A 113 -23.49 9.05 3.32
C ASN A 113 -23.05 8.42 4.64
N VAL A 114 -23.80 8.69 5.71
CA VAL A 114 -23.51 8.20 7.07
C VAL A 114 -24.80 7.82 7.80
N THR A 115 -24.68 6.96 8.82
CA THR A 115 -25.80 6.61 9.70
C THR A 115 -26.25 7.82 10.50
N SER A 116 -27.55 7.92 10.77
CA SER A 116 -28.14 9.06 11.50
C SER A 116 -27.65 9.18 12.94
N VAL A 117 -27.16 8.09 13.53
CA VAL A 117 -26.65 8.05 14.90
C VAL A 117 -25.25 7.44 14.91
N ILE A 118 -24.35 8.03 15.69
CA ILE A 118 -23.01 7.53 15.95
C ILE A 118 -22.74 7.59 17.46
N THR A 119 -22.53 6.42 18.06
CA THR A 119 -22.21 6.26 19.48
C THR A 119 -20.68 6.17 19.66
N PRO A 120 -20.09 6.88 20.63
CA PRO A 120 -18.65 6.83 20.86
C PRO A 120 -18.21 5.48 21.41
N VAL A 121 -17.00 5.08 21.06
CA VAL A 121 -16.29 3.99 21.75
C VAL A 121 -15.59 4.59 22.96
N ARG A 122 -15.92 4.13 24.17
CA ARG A 122 -15.21 4.57 25.38
C ARG A 122 -13.75 4.11 25.33
N SER A 123 -12.83 5.00 25.69
CA SER A 123 -11.42 4.68 25.87
C SER A 123 -10.98 5.16 27.24
N GLU A 124 -10.20 4.34 27.94
CA GLU A 124 -9.53 4.73 29.19
C GLU A 124 -8.40 5.74 28.94
N PHE A 125 -7.92 5.82 27.69
CA PHE A 125 -6.91 6.77 27.24
C PHE A 125 -7.50 7.61 26.10
N PRO A 126 -8.09 8.78 26.38
CA PRO A 126 -8.59 9.70 25.36
C PRO A 126 -7.42 10.48 24.71
N THR A 127 -6.41 9.77 24.21
CA THR A 127 -5.25 10.37 23.57
C THR A 127 -5.48 10.47 22.07
N PHE A 128 -5.17 11.63 21.51
CA PHE A 128 -5.34 11.91 20.10
C PHE A 128 -3.98 11.91 19.39
N CYS A 129 -3.81 11.10 18.35
CA CYS A 129 -2.53 10.96 17.66
C CYS A 129 -2.20 12.16 16.75
N ASN A 130 -0.92 12.54 16.70
CA ASN A 130 -0.37 13.66 15.92
C ASN A 130 -0.77 13.66 14.45
N VAL A 131 -1.10 14.82 13.89
CA VAL A 131 -1.25 15.01 12.44
C VAL A 131 0.09 15.40 11.81
N LEU A 132 0.31 15.02 10.56
CA LEU A 132 1.54 15.34 9.83
C LEU A 132 1.23 16.40 8.78
N LEU A 133 1.95 17.51 8.84
CA LEU A 133 1.74 18.67 7.97
C LEU A 133 3.03 19.03 7.23
N HIS A 134 2.89 19.49 6.00
CA HIS A 134 3.92 20.16 5.23
C HIS A 134 3.51 21.64 5.06
N VAL A 135 4.43 22.56 5.35
CA VAL A 135 4.18 24.00 5.27
C VAL A 135 5.30 24.67 4.47
N ASN A 136 4.93 25.35 3.38
CA ASN A 136 5.84 26.26 2.68
C ASN A 136 5.65 27.69 3.17
N GLY A 137 6.70 28.50 3.11
CA GLY A 137 6.63 29.94 3.40
C GLY A 137 6.53 30.30 4.89
N ALA A 138 6.79 29.34 5.78
CA ALA A 138 6.90 29.56 7.21
C ALA A 138 8.36 29.45 7.67
N THR A 139 8.66 30.02 8.84
CA THR A 139 10.02 30.01 9.42
C THR A 139 9.95 29.66 10.90
N ILE A 140 10.97 28.97 11.42
CA ILE A 140 11.11 28.73 12.85
C ILE A 140 12.16 29.70 13.38
N VAL A 141 11.78 30.48 14.39
CA VAL A 141 12.68 31.37 15.12
C VAL A 141 12.95 30.75 16.49
N PRO A 142 14.19 30.34 16.81
CA PRO A 142 14.53 29.84 18.14
C PRO A 142 14.26 30.88 19.23
N SER A 143 13.83 30.43 20.40
CA SER A 143 13.66 31.29 21.58
C SER A 143 15.03 31.69 22.12
N GLN A 144 15.25 33.00 22.34
CA GLN A 144 16.53 33.53 22.84
C GLN A 144 16.91 33.00 24.24
N ASP A 145 15.92 32.55 25.01
CA ASP A 145 16.07 32.04 26.38
C ASP A 145 16.08 30.50 26.46
N SER A 146 16.18 29.79 25.33
CA SER A 146 16.17 28.32 25.36
C SER A 146 17.56 27.76 25.66
N GLU A 147 17.74 27.21 26.87
CA GLU A 147 18.82 26.26 27.13
C GLU A 147 18.60 25.01 26.24
N GLU A 148 19.66 24.53 25.58
CA GLU A 148 19.59 23.30 24.79
C GLU A 148 19.41 22.08 25.71
N ASP A 149 18.17 21.67 25.93
CA ASP A 149 17.85 20.44 26.66
C ASP A 149 17.92 19.19 25.74
N GLU A 150 18.05 18.01 26.33
CA GLU A 150 18.09 16.72 25.61
C GLU A 150 16.85 16.46 24.72
N ALA A 151 15.73 17.12 25.01
CA ALA A 151 14.46 16.97 24.29
C ALA A 151 14.31 17.86 23.03
N GLY A 152 15.21 18.84 22.83
CA GLY A 152 15.13 19.83 21.75
C GLY A 152 15.05 21.28 22.24
N THR A 153 15.01 22.23 21.31
CA THR A 153 14.93 23.67 21.61
C THR A 153 13.50 24.20 21.44
N SER A 154 13.12 25.19 22.24
CA SER A 154 11.86 25.89 22.03
C SER A 154 12.01 26.98 20.96
N GLY A 155 10.94 27.22 20.21
CA GLY A 155 10.94 28.26 19.18
C GLY A 155 9.54 28.76 18.86
N THR A 156 9.47 29.59 17.83
CA THR A 156 8.22 30.14 17.29
C THR A 156 8.15 29.90 15.79
N LEU A 157 7.14 29.14 15.36
CA LEU A 157 6.75 29.06 13.95
C LEU A 157 6.04 30.34 13.55
N THR A 158 6.58 31.05 12.57
CA THR A 158 6.08 32.34 12.08
C THR A 158 5.76 32.26 10.59
N PHE A 159 4.57 32.73 10.20
CA PHE A 159 4.14 32.84 8.81
C PHE A 159 3.10 33.95 8.63
N ASP A 160 2.93 34.43 7.40
CA ASP A 160 1.91 35.42 7.04
C ASP A 160 0.77 34.75 6.27
N GLU A 161 -0.44 34.77 6.83
CA GLU A 161 -1.66 34.17 6.25
C GLU A 161 -2.00 34.71 4.85
N ASN A 162 -1.58 35.95 4.55
CA ASN A 162 -1.84 36.59 3.27
C ASN A 162 -0.72 36.36 2.25
N SER A 163 0.35 35.64 2.63
CA SER A 163 1.46 35.37 1.73
C SER A 163 1.07 34.35 0.67
N GLU A 164 1.27 34.69 -0.60
CA GLU A 164 1.09 33.75 -1.73
C GLU A 164 2.07 32.57 -1.68
N ARG A 165 3.13 32.68 -0.86
CA ARG A 165 4.10 31.59 -0.64
C ARG A 165 3.65 30.60 0.42
N LEU A 166 2.64 30.94 1.21
CA LEU A 166 2.12 30.09 2.27
C LEU A 166 1.30 28.96 1.65
N ASN A 167 1.68 27.72 1.93
CA ASN A 167 0.94 26.55 1.49
C ASN A 167 0.92 25.50 2.60
N PHE A 168 -0.28 25.17 3.09
CA PHE A 168 -0.49 24.10 4.07
C PHE A 168 -0.98 22.84 3.38
N MET A 169 -0.27 21.74 3.60
CA MET A 169 -0.60 20.43 3.05
C MET A 169 -0.64 19.39 4.18
N VAL A 170 -1.71 18.61 4.25
CA VAL A 170 -1.84 17.53 5.22
C VAL A 170 -1.23 16.25 4.65
N ILE A 171 -0.10 15.79 5.18
CA ILE A 171 0.54 14.53 4.77
C ILE A 171 -0.31 13.35 5.28
N ASP A 172 -0.61 13.33 6.57
CA ASP A 172 -1.48 12.32 7.20
C ASP A 172 -2.32 12.94 8.32
N GLY A 173 -3.51 12.37 8.54
CA GLY A 173 -4.44 12.81 9.58
C GLY A 173 -5.62 13.64 9.08
N GLN A 174 -5.95 13.60 7.80
CA GLN A 174 -7.13 14.29 7.25
C GLN A 174 -8.44 13.98 7.99
N HIS A 175 -8.72 12.71 8.34
CA HIS A 175 -9.93 12.33 9.10
C HIS A 175 -9.89 12.86 10.53
N ARG A 176 -8.69 13.00 11.10
CA ARG A 176 -8.46 13.50 12.46
C ARG A 176 -8.74 15.00 12.53
N ILE A 177 -8.20 15.79 11.59
CA ILE A 177 -8.47 17.24 11.50
C ILE A 177 -9.96 17.48 11.32
N ASN A 178 -10.59 16.82 10.36
CA ASN A 178 -12.02 17.00 10.10
C ASN A 178 -12.89 16.50 11.26
N GLY A 179 -12.53 15.40 11.92
CA GLY A 179 -13.24 14.90 13.10
C GLY A 179 -13.16 15.87 14.28
N ALA A 180 -11.97 16.42 14.54
CA ALA A 180 -11.79 17.44 15.57
C ALA A 180 -12.52 18.74 15.23
N TYR A 181 -12.51 19.17 13.96
CA TYR A 181 -13.25 20.36 13.53
C TYR A 181 -14.75 20.16 13.73
N PHE A 182 -15.27 18.99 13.36
CA PHE A 182 -16.67 18.66 13.58
C PHE A 182 -17.03 18.68 15.08
N ALA A 183 -16.19 18.08 15.93
CA ALA A 183 -16.38 18.12 17.39
C ALA A 183 -16.42 19.56 17.92
N VAL A 184 -15.48 20.41 17.50
CA VAL A 184 -15.45 21.82 17.91
C VAL A 184 -16.69 22.57 17.46
N LYS A 185 -17.15 22.38 16.21
CA LYS A 185 -18.36 23.05 15.73
C LYS A 185 -19.60 22.65 16.51
N LEU A 186 -19.73 21.37 16.86
CA LEU A 186 -20.81 20.90 17.73
C LEU A 186 -20.69 21.46 19.15
N LEU A 187 -19.48 21.50 19.71
CA LEU A 187 -19.25 22.06 21.03
C LEU A 187 -19.53 23.57 21.06
N GLN A 188 -19.25 24.29 19.98
CA GLN A 188 -19.51 25.73 19.84
C GLN A 188 -21.01 26.08 19.85
N GLU A 189 -21.90 25.13 19.56
CA GLU A 189 -23.35 25.32 19.72
C GLU A 189 -23.74 25.46 21.19
N GLU A 190 -23.02 24.78 22.09
CA GLU A 190 -23.25 24.83 23.54
C GLU A 190 -22.34 25.87 24.22
N LYS A 191 -21.11 26.05 23.72
CA LYS A 191 -20.09 26.97 24.23
C LYS A 191 -19.40 27.71 23.07
N PRO A 192 -19.89 28.89 22.64
CA PRO A 192 -19.39 29.60 21.45
C PRO A 192 -17.89 29.91 21.43
N SER A 193 -17.25 30.04 22.59
CA SER A 193 -15.81 30.31 22.72
C SER A 193 -14.93 29.06 22.72
N ALA A 194 -15.51 27.86 22.57
CA ALA A 194 -14.76 26.60 22.60
C ALA A 194 -13.73 26.55 21.47
N LYS A 195 -12.51 26.17 21.84
CA LYS A 195 -11.39 25.91 20.94
C LYS A 195 -10.86 24.51 21.19
N TRP A 196 -10.20 23.94 20.19
CA TRP A 196 -9.50 22.68 20.31
C TRP A 196 -8.20 22.76 19.54
N GLU A 197 -7.14 22.30 20.18
CA GLU A 197 -5.83 22.22 19.55
C GLU A 197 -5.50 20.76 19.22
N ILE A 198 -4.94 20.55 18.04
CA ILE A 198 -4.51 19.23 17.56
C ILE A 198 -2.98 19.17 17.61
N PRO A 199 -2.39 18.15 18.26
CA PRO A 199 -0.95 17.92 18.16
C PRO A 199 -0.56 17.70 16.69
N ALA A 200 0.43 18.44 16.22
CA ALA A 200 0.89 18.44 14.86
C ALA A 200 2.42 18.36 14.81
N GLU A 201 2.90 17.56 13.86
CA GLU A 201 4.28 17.56 13.42
C GLU A 201 4.33 18.25 12.06
N VAL A 202 5.08 19.34 12.00
CA VAL A 202 5.13 20.26 10.87
C VAL A 202 6.50 20.18 10.24
N PHE A 203 6.55 19.80 8.95
CA PHE A 203 7.74 19.84 8.12
C PHE A 203 7.74 21.11 7.28
N LEU A 204 8.79 21.91 7.37
CA LEU A 204 8.94 23.11 6.54
C LEU A 204 9.68 22.78 5.25
N ASP A 205 9.16 23.31 4.13
CA ASP A 205 9.78 23.26 2.81
C ASP A 205 10.30 21.87 2.43
N LEU A 206 9.51 20.85 2.78
CA LEU A 206 9.83 19.47 2.52
C LEU A 206 9.90 19.21 1.02
N ASP A 207 8.91 19.68 0.27
CA ASP A 207 8.93 19.77 -1.19
C ASP A 207 8.78 21.26 -1.60
N PRO A 208 9.45 21.72 -2.68
CA PRO A 208 9.27 23.09 -3.16
C PRO A 208 7.81 23.37 -3.55
N ALA A 209 7.36 24.61 -3.33
CA ALA A 209 6.00 25.01 -3.68
C ALA A 209 5.73 24.80 -5.18
N GLY A 210 4.65 24.09 -5.51
CA GLY A 210 4.25 23.78 -6.89
C GLY A 210 4.97 22.59 -7.54
N GLU A 211 5.95 21.98 -6.86
CA GLU A 211 6.57 20.73 -7.33
C GLU A 211 5.76 19.49 -6.91
N PRO A 212 5.93 18.35 -7.60
CA PRO A 212 5.33 17.08 -7.17
C PRO A 212 5.68 16.73 -5.72
N PRO A 213 4.73 16.25 -4.90
CA PRO A 213 4.89 16.04 -3.45
C PRO A 213 5.67 14.75 -3.14
N ARG A 214 6.94 14.68 -3.55
CA ARG A 214 7.74 13.44 -3.53
C ARG A 214 8.06 13.01 -2.11
N LYS A 215 8.65 13.92 -1.31
CA LYS A 215 9.03 13.60 0.07
C LYS A 215 7.80 13.41 0.96
N GLN A 216 6.73 14.17 0.70
CA GLN A 216 5.44 13.93 1.35
C GLN A 216 4.88 12.53 1.03
N ALA A 217 4.94 12.09 -0.23
CA ALA A 217 4.52 10.75 -0.63
C ALA A 217 5.38 9.66 0.04
N GLN A 218 6.69 9.86 0.18
CA GLN A 218 7.58 8.95 0.90
C GLN A 218 7.22 8.83 2.38
N ILE A 219 7.06 9.95 3.10
CA ILE A 219 6.62 9.94 4.51
C ILE A 219 5.27 9.23 4.64
N PHE A 220 4.33 9.51 3.73
CA PHE A 220 3.04 8.83 3.73
C PHE A 220 3.21 7.32 3.55
N ILE A 221 4.05 6.88 2.60
CA ILE A 221 4.39 5.48 2.38
C ILE A 221 4.94 4.84 3.65
N ASP A 222 5.95 5.45 4.27
CA ASP A 222 6.66 4.90 5.44
C ASP A 222 5.74 4.79 6.66
N VAL A 223 4.94 5.81 6.91
CA VAL A 223 3.96 5.82 8.01
C VAL A 223 2.89 4.76 7.79
N ASN A 224 2.35 4.64 6.58
CA ASN A 224 1.28 3.69 6.29
C ASN A 224 1.77 2.25 6.15
N PHE A 225 2.98 2.02 5.62
CA PHE A 225 3.58 0.69 5.47
C PHE A 225 3.80 0.01 6.83
N ASN A 226 4.22 0.79 7.83
CA ASN A 226 4.44 0.30 9.19
C ASN A 226 3.14 0.16 10.01
N GLN A 227 2.01 0.70 9.54
CA GLN A 227 0.71 0.52 10.18
C GLN A 227 0.03 -0.79 9.74
N LYS A 228 -0.32 -1.66 10.71
CA LYS A 228 -0.95 -2.98 10.47
C LYS A 228 -2.25 -2.97 9.64
N LYS A 229 -2.90 -1.81 9.45
CA LYS A 229 -4.28 -1.69 8.92
C LYS A 229 -4.39 -1.02 7.55
N VAL A 230 -3.28 -0.61 6.92
CA VAL A 230 -3.34 0.07 5.61
C VAL A 230 -3.31 -0.97 4.49
N ASP A 231 -4.13 -0.74 3.47
CA ASP A 231 -4.13 -1.55 2.26
C ASP A 231 -2.79 -1.35 1.53
N ARG A 232 -1.94 -2.38 1.52
CA ARG A 232 -0.58 -2.31 0.95
C ARG A 232 -0.57 -1.99 -0.54
N SER A 233 -1.70 -2.13 -1.25
CA SER A 233 -1.80 -1.67 -2.63
C SER A 233 -1.79 -0.14 -2.76
N LEU A 234 -2.33 0.58 -1.77
CA LEU A 234 -2.37 2.05 -1.75
C LEU A 234 -0.96 2.63 -1.67
N VAL A 235 -0.12 1.98 -0.87
CA VAL A 235 1.30 2.31 -0.71
C VAL A 235 2.03 2.09 -2.04
N ALA A 236 1.78 0.96 -2.71
CA ALA A 236 2.36 0.62 -4.01
C ALA A 236 2.09 1.69 -5.11
N ASP A 237 0.90 2.31 -5.12
CA ASP A 237 0.53 3.33 -6.12
C ASP A 237 1.25 4.67 -5.93
N LEU A 238 1.77 4.96 -4.73
CA LEU A 238 2.44 6.22 -4.41
C LEU A 238 3.94 6.20 -4.67
N TYR A 239 4.57 5.02 -4.77
CA TYR A 239 6.02 4.91 -5.02
C TYR A 239 6.48 5.66 -6.28
N PRO A 240 5.78 5.60 -7.44
CA PRO A 240 6.18 6.40 -8.61
C PRO A 240 6.20 7.91 -8.35
N THR A 241 5.36 8.40 -7.44
CA THR A 241 5.31 9.81 -7.04
C THR A 241 6.38 10.14 -6.00
N ALA A 242 6.69 9.22 -5.09
CA ALA A 242 7.79 9.38 -4.12
C ALA A 242 9.18 9.37 -4.78
N ARG A 243 9.31 8.81 -5.99
CA ARG A 243 10.56 8.75 -6.74
C ARG A 243 11.15 10.13 -7.04
N GLY A 244 12.35 10.38 -6.49
CA GLY A 244 13.27 11.45 -6.91
C GLY A 244 14.11 11.07 -8.14
N ARG A 245 15.15 11.87 -8.45
CA ARG A 245 16.17 11.52 -9.46
C ARG A 245 17.20 10.55 -8.85
N ARG A 246 17.00 9.24 -9.09
CA ARG A 246 17.98 8.13 -9.05
C ARG A 246 18.80 7.91 -7.77
N GLU A 247 18.36 6.94 -6.98
CA GLU A 247 19.25 5.96 -6.31
C GLU A 247 19.01 4.57 -6.94
N ALA A 248 19.89 3.60 -6.66
CA ALA A 248 19.70 2.22 -7.10
C ALA A 248 18.42 1.65 -6.46
N LEU A 249 17.53 1.09 -7.29
CA LEU A 249 16.26 0.52 -6.81
C LEU A 249 16.56 -0.59 -5.80
N ASP A 250 15.92 -0.54 -4.63
CA ASP A 250 15.94 -1.69 -3.73
C ASP A 250 15.08 -2.85 -4.31
N ASP A 251 15.25 -4.06 -3.78
CA ASP A 251 14.51 -5.23 -4.26
C ASP A 251 12.98 -5.04 -4.15
N LYS A 252 12.53 -4.24 -3.19
CA LYS A 252 11.11 -3.97 -2.97
C LYS A 252 10.53 -3.11 -4.08
N GLU A 253 11.22 -2.03 -4.45
CA GLU A 253 10.83 -1.16 -5.54
C GLU A 253 10.91 -1.89 -6.89
N ARG A 254 11.96 -2.71 -7.09
CA ARG A 254 12.08 -3.55 -8.27
C ARG A 254 10.92 -4.54 -8.37
N ALA A 255 10.57 -5.21 -7.27
CA ALA A 255 9.47 -6.15 -7.22
C ALA A 255 8.12 -5.49 -7.53
N GLN A 256 7.93 -4.23 -7.13
CA GLN A 256 6.74 -3.45 -7.48
C GLN A 256 6.67 -3.12 -8.98
N ASP A 257 7.78 -2.69 -9.58
CA ASP A 257 7.83 -2.38 -11.02
C ASP A 257 7.49 -3.63 -11.84
N ILE A 258 8.11 -4.76 -11.51
CA ILE A 258 7.82 -6.05 -12.15
C ILE A 258 6.37 -6.46 -11.91
N GLY A 259 5.90 -6.40 -10.66
CA GLY A 259 4.53 -6.79 -10.30
C GLY A 259 3.48 -5.98 -11.07
N ARG A 260 3.74 -4.69 -11.26
CA ARG A 260 2.90 -3.80 -12.07
C ARG A 260 2.92 -4.19 -13.54
N ARG A 261 4.09 -4.45 -14.13
CA ARG A 261 4.19 -4.88 -15.54
C ARG A 261 3.53 -6.23 -15.78
N LEU A 262 3.72 -7.21 -14.89
CA LEU A 262 3.04 -8.51 -14.96
C LEU A 262 1.50 -8.40 -14.88
N MET A 263 1.01 -7.37 -14.21
CA MET A 263 -0.43 -7.13 -14.05
C MET A 263 -1.06 -6.31 -15.17
N LEU A 264 -0.29 -5.43 -15.82
CA LEU A 264 -0.85 -4.46 -16.78
C LEU A 264 -0.39 -4.69 -18.23
N GLU A 265 0.80 -5.25 -18.42
CA GLU A 265 1.50 -5.23 -19.70
C GLU A 265 1.89 -6.64 -20.18
N ALA A 266 2.27 -7.55 -19.29
CA ALA A 266 2.97 -8.77 -19.65
C ALA A 266 2.46 -10.02 -18.92
N GLY A 267 2.39 -11.15 -19.64
CA GLY A 267 2.11 -12.46 -19.06
C GLY A 267 0.64 -12.68 -18.69
N PRO A 268 0.35 -13.76 -17.95
CA PRO A 268 -1.02 -14.23 -17.76
C PRO A 268 -1.75 -13.57 -16.59
N LEU A 269 -1.06 -12.73 -15.80
CA LEU A 269 -1.68 -12.02 -14.67
C LEU A 269 -2.43 -10.75 -15.10
N VAL A 270 -2.37 -10.40 -16.38
CA VAL A 270 -3.06 -9.24 -16.94
C VAL A 270 -4.56 -9.33 -16.66
N GLY A 271 -5.06 -8.36 -15.89
CA GLY A 271 -6.47 -8.31 -15.49
C GLY A 271 -6.92 -9.37 -14.48
N MET A 272 -5.99 -10.13 -13.86
CA MET A 272 -6.31 -11.10 -12.80
C MET A 272 -6.21 -10.51 -11.39
N ILE A 273 -5.35 -9.52 -11.19
CA ILE A 273 -5.12 -8.89 -9.88
C ILE A 273 -6.04 -7.69 -9.75
N GLN A 274 -6.88 -7.69 -8.71
CA GLN A 274 -7.67 -6.51 -8.41
C GLN A 274 -6.76 -5.44 -7.80
N ILE A 275 -6.73 -4.28 -8.45
CA ILE A 275 -6.16 -3.07 -7.89
C ILE A 275 -7.26 -2.39 -7.09
N PRO A 276 -7.11 -2.19 -5.77
CA PRO A 276 -8.08 -1.47 -4.99
C PRO A 276 -8.38 -0.09 -5.59
N GLY A 277 -9.64 0.13 -5.95
CA GLY A 277 -10.12 1.37 -6.55
C GLY A 277 -10.08 1.44 -8.09
N ILE A 278 -9.56 0.43 -8.78
CA ILE A 278 -9.73 0.29 -10.24
C ILE A 278 -10.77 -0.81 -10.52
N LYS A 279 -11.73 -0.57 -11.42
CA LYS A 279 -12.69 -1.60 -11.91
C LYS A 279 -12.01 -2.60 -12.89
N TYR A 280 -10.74 -2.91 -12.63
CA TYR A 280 -9.92 -3.80 -13.43
C TYR A 280 -9.36 -4.88 -12.50
N GLY A 281 -9.41 -6.15 -12.91
CA GLY A 281 -9.09 -7.27 -12.03
C GLY A 281 -10.31 -7.98 -11.43
N VAL A 282 -10.11 -9.20 -10.93
CA VAL A 282 -11.15 -10.00 -10.27
C VAL A 282 -10.96 -9.95 -8.76
N LYS A 283 -12.00 -9.51 -8.04
CA LYS A 283 -11.97 -9.37 -6.58
C LYS A 283 -11.65 -10.70 -5.88
N ASP A 284 -10.81 -10.61 -4.85
CA ASP A 284 -10.35 -11.68 -3.98
C ASP A 284 -9.42 -12.74 -4.62
N VAL A 285 -8.94 -12.55 -5.85
CA VAL A 285 -8.10 -13.55 -6.54
C VAL A 285 -6.63 -13.53 -6.07
N ILE A 286 -5.94 -12.41 -6.22
CA ILE A 286 -4.57 -12.15 -5.74
C ILE A 286 -4.50 -10.68 -5.33
N THR A 287 -3.83 -10.36 -4.22
CA THR A 287 -3.45 -8.98 -3.89
C THR A 287 -2.09 -8.66 -4.48
N LEU A 288 -1.89 -7.43 -4.97
CA LEU A 288 -0.61 -6.98 -5.52
C LEU A 288 0.55 -7.17 -4.51
N SER A 289 0.28 -6.95 -3.23
CA SER A 289 1.25 -7.19 -2.16
C SER A 289 1.74 -8.64 -2.09
N THR A 290 0.87 -9.62 -2.34
CA THR A 290 1.24 -11.04 -2.33
C THR A 290 2.14 -11.37 -3.52
N LEU A 291 1.86 -10.76 -4.69
CA LEU A 291 2.72 -10.89 -5.87
C LEU A 291 4.09 -10.25 -5.62
N ASN A 292 4.11 -9.01 -5.14
CA ASN A 292 5.36 -8.26 -4.93
C ASN A 292 6.28 -8.98 -3.93
N SER A 293 5.76 -9.47 -2.80
CA SER A 293 6.58 -10.26 -1.87
C SER A 293 7.12 -11.54 -2.51
N ALA A 294 6.35 -12.22 -3.37
CA ALA A 294 6.85 -13.41 -4.07
C ALA A 294 7.91 -13.08 -5.15
N ILE A 295 7.87 -11.87 -5.72
CA ILE A 295 8.90 -11.40 -6.65
C ILE A 295 10.16 -11.00 -5.89
N GLU A 296 10.01 -10.25 -4.79
CA GLU A 296 11.10 -9.83 -3.89
C GLU A 296 11.93 -11.06 -3.45
N ASP A 297 11.27 -12.15 -3.05
CA ASP A 297 11.92 -13.41 -2.64
C ASP A 297 12.84 -14.03 -3.71
N VAL A 298 12.63 -13.73 -5.00
CA VAL A 298 13.36 -14.36 -6.11
C VAL A 298 14.31 -13.42 -6.85
N LEU A 299 14.26 -12.11 -6.60
CA LEU A 299 15.10 -11.13 -7.29
C LEU A 299 16.61 -11.40 -7.13
N PRO A 300 17.14 -11.66 -5.91
CA PRO A 300 18.56 -11.95 -5.75
C PRO A 300 19.01 -13.19 -6.55
N THR A 301 18.10 -14.15 -6.77
CA THR A 301 18.37 -15.35 -7.57
C THR A 301 18.44 -15.03 -9.07
N LEU A 302 17.56 -14.15 -9.55
CA LEU A 302 17.56 -13.71 -10.94
C LEU A 302 18.85 -12.95 -11.28
N GLU A 303 19.26 -12.03 -10.41
CA GLU A 303 20.49 -11.24 -10.58
C GLU A 303 21.74 -12.12 -10.60
N LYS A 304 21.88 -13.05 -9.66
CA LYS A 304 22.99 -14.03 -9.66
C LYS A 304 23.03 -14.91 -10.92
N CYS A 305 21.90 -15.04 -11.63
CA CYS A 305 21.82 -15.75 -12.90
C CYS A 305 21.99 -14.85 -14.14
N GLY A 306 22.33 -13.56 -13.96
CA GLY A 306 22.51 -12.59 -15.04
C GLY A 306 21.20 -12.02 -15.60
N ILE A 307 20.08 -12.17 -14.89
CA ILE A 307 18.76 -11.62 -15.25
C ILE A 307 18.56 -10.34 -14.42
N GLU A 308 19.19 -9.25 -14.85
CA GLU A 308 19.32 -8.01 -14.05
C GLU A 308 18.38 -6.89 -14.50
N SER A 309 18.05 -6.82 -15.79
CA SER A 309 17.22 -5.73 -16.30
C SER A 309 15.74 -5.95 -15.95
N LEU A 310 15.01 -4.84 -15.74
CA LEU A 310 13.57 -4.88 -15.48
C LEU A 310 12.82 -5.67 -16.56
N GLU A 311 13.16 -5.42 -17.82
CA GLU A 311 12.60 -6.09 -18.99
C GLU A 311 12.81 -7.60 -18.90
N MET A 312 14.05 -8.04 -18.69
CA MET A 312 14.39 -9.46 -18.70
C MET A 312 13.80 -10.19 -17.48
N GLN A 313 13.82 -9.56 -16.30
CA GLN A 313 13.18 -10.09 -15.09
C GLN A 313 11.66 -10.23 -15.29
N THR A 314 11.02 -9.22 -15.86
CA THR A 314 9.57 -9.26 -16.16
C THR A 314 9.24 -10.34 -17.17
N GLU A 315 9.99 -10.43 -18.27
CA GLU A 315 9.76 -11.41 -19.34
C GLU A 315 9.98 -12.84 -18.84
N PHE A 316 11.04 -13.07 -18.06
CA PHE A 316 11.31 -14.37 -17.47
C PHE A 316 10.21 -14.81 -16.50
N LEU A 317 9.77 -13.94 -15.60
CA LEU A 317 8.70 -14.27 -14.64
C LEU A 317 7.36 -14.48 -15.34
N ALA A 318 7.04 -13.68 -16.37
CA ALA A 318 5.87 -13.89 -17.22
C ALA A 318 5.92 -15.27 -17.89
N GLN A 319 7.07 -15.65 -18.45
CA GLN A 319 7.30 -16.96 -19.07
C GLN A 319 7.09 -18.10 -18.07
N CYS A 320 7.59 -17.98 -16.84
CA CYS A 320 7.41 -18.97 -15.78
C CYS A 320 5.93 -19.18 -15.44
N LEU A 321 5.17 -18.08 -15.32
CA LEU A 321 3.74 -18.12 -15.05
C LEU A 321 2.94 -18.74 -16.21
N THR A 322 3.29 -18.40 -17.45
CA THR A 322 2.68 -18.99 -18.67
C THR A 322 2.96 -20.49 -18.74
N ALA A 323 4.21 -20.89 -18.56
CA ALA A 323 4.62 -22.29 -18.55
C ALA A 323 3.85 -23.11 -17.50
N TRP A 324 3.57 -22.54 -16.32
CA TRP A 324 2.73 -23.18 -15.31
C TRP A 324 1.29 -23.37 -15.79
N LEU A 325 0.68 -22.36 -16.42
CA LEU A 325 -0.69 -22.47 -16.92
C LEU A 325 -0.83 -23.57 -17.99
N GLU A 326 0.16 -23.68 -18.89
CA GLU A 326 0.24 -24.77 -19.87
C GLU A 326 0.42 -26.13 -19.18
N ALA A 327 1.38 -26.24 -18.26
CA ALA A 327 1.66 -27.45 -17.50
C ALA A 327 0.44 -27.95 -16.73
N SER A 328 -0.31 -27.02 -16.14
CA SER A 328 -1.51 -27.28 -15.34
C SER A 328 -2.72 -27.69 -16.18
N GLY A 329 -2.62 -27.66 -17.52
CA GLY A 329 -3.74 -27.95 -18.43
C GLY A 329 -4.86 -26.90 -18.36
N ARG A 330 -4.57 -25.70 -17.85
CA ARG A 330 -5.54 -24.61 -17.68
C ARG A 330 -5.47 -23.55 -18.75
N PHE A 331 -4.51 -23.64 -19.67
CA PHE A 331 -4.64 -23.04 -20.99
C PHE A 331 -5.74 -23.82 -21.73
N GLU A 332 -6.98 -23.36 -21.65
CA GLU A 332 -8.08 -24.04 -22.33
C GLU A 332 -7.85 -23.99 -23.84
N SER A 333 -7.55 -25.16 -24.44
CA SER A 333 -7.83 -25.33 -25.86
C SER A 333 -9.31 -25.01 -26.09
N LYS A 334 -9.62 -24.27 -27.17
CA LYS A 334 -10.99 -23.83 -27.54
C LYS A 334 -12.08 -24.92 -27.51
N ARG A 335 -11.70 -26.20 -27.42
CA ARG A 335 -12.60 -27.36 -27.29
C ARG A 335 -13.27 -27.53 -25.93
N THR A 336 -12.66 -27.09 -24.82
CA THR A 336 -13.17 -27.37 -23.45
C THR A 336 -14.15 -26.30 -22.93
N LEU A 337 -14.08 -25.08 -23.48
CA LEU A 337 -14.92 -23.92 -23.12
C LEU A 337 -16.44 -24.15 -23.25
N LYS A 338 -16.88 -25.12 -24.07
CA LYS A 338 -18.30 -25.27 -24.39
C LYS A 338 -19.16 -25.87 -23.27
N LYS A 339 -18.63 -26.31 -22.13
CA LYS A 339 -19.43 -27.08 -21.14
C LYS A 339 -19.29 -26.76 -19.65
N LYS A 340 -18.41 -25.87 -19.19
CA LYS A 340 -18.32 -25.57 -17.75
C LYS A 340 -18.40 -24.08 -17.47
N LYS A 341 -19.46 -23.67 -16.78
CA LYS A 341 -19.60 -22.34 -16.16
C LYS A 341 -18.40 -22.15 -15.21
N LEU A 342 -17.66 -21.04 -15.37
CA LEU A 342 -16.55 -20.68 -14.50
C LEU A 342 -17.05 -20.58 -13.04
N ASP A 343 -16.54 -21.47 -12.19
CA ASP A 343 -16.81 -21.43 -10.77
C ASP A 343 -15.94 -20.35 -10.11
N ARG A 344 -16.59 -19.31 -9.58
CA ARG A 344 -15.95 -18.16 -8.93
C ARG A 344 -15.04 -18.59 -7.77
N GLU A 345 -15.39 -19.66 -7.05
CA GLU A 345 -14.53 -20.18 -6.00
C GLU A 345 -13.24 -20.79 -6.54
N ASN A 346 -13.28 -21.32 -7.76
CA ASN A 346 -12.11 -21.90 -8.39
C ASN A 346 -11.11 -20.84 -8.87
N VAL A 347 -11.60 -19.67 -9.29
CA VAL A 347 -10.75 -18.54 -9.76
C VAL A 347 -9.90 -17.96 -8.63
N VAL A 348 -10.45 -17.88 -7.41
CA VAL A 348 -9.75 -17.27 -6.27
C VAL A 348 -8.53 -18.08 -5.81
N TYR A 349 -8.69 -19.40 -5.58
CA TYR A 349 -7.54 -20.20 -5.15
C TYR A 349 -6.53 -20.40 -6.29
N GLN A 350 -6.99 -20.36 -7.54
CA GLN A 350 -6.15 -20.38 -8.73
C GLN A 350 -5.12 -19.26 -8.74
N GLY A 351 -5.54 -18.04 -8.40
CA GLY A 351 -4.63 -16.92 -8.28
C GLY A 351 -3.53 -17.16 -7.24
N ARG A 352 -3.90 -17.63 -6.04
CA ARG A 352 -2.92 -17.95 -4.99
C ARG A 352 -1.95 -19.06 -5.38
N VAL A 353 -2.44 -20.08 -6.09
CA VAL A 353 -1.58 -21.13 -6.65
C VAL A 353 -0.61 -20.53 -7.66
N LEU A 354 -1.10 -19.69 -8.57
CA LEU A 354 -0.31 -19.07 -9.63
C LEU A 354 0.82 -18.19 -9.08
N VAL A 355 0.61 -17.41 -8.03
CA VAL A 355 1.72 -16.66 -7.40
C VAL A 355 2.67 -17.59 -6.65
N SER A 356 2.16 -18.67 -6.04
CA SER A 356 2.98 -19.58 -5.25
C SER A 356 4.00 -20.37 -6.07
N ILE A 357 3.83 -20.47 -7.39
CA ILE A 357 4.82 -21.11 -8.26
C ILE A 357 6.08 -20.28 -8.44
N LEU A 358 6.05 -18.98 -8.16
CA LEU A 358 7.25 -18.14 -8.21
C LEU A 358 8.30 -18.63 -7.22
N ALA A 359 7.90 -19.28 -6.13
CA ALA A 359 8.82 -19.94 -5.20
C ALA A 359 9.64 -21.10 -5.82
N LEU A 360 9.31 -21.55 -7.03
CA LEU A 360 10.09 -22.52 -7.80
C LEU A 360 11.03 -21.88 -8.83
N VAL A 361 11.06 -20.55 -8.96
CA VAL A 361 11.95 -19.85 -9.91
C VAL A 361 13.41 -20.34 -9.86
N PRO A 362 14.04 -20.52 -8.67
CA PRO A 362 15.37 -21.12 -8.61
C PRO A 362 15.43 -22.52 -9.25
N GLY A 363 14.42 -23.36 -9.03
CA GLY A 363 14.32 -24.68 -9.66
C GLY A 363 14.16 -24.61 -11.18
N MET A 364 13.40 -23.64 -11.69
CA MET A 364 13.21 -23.39 -13.12
C MET A 364 14.52 -22.95 -13.79
N LEU A 365 15.24 -22.01 -13.17
CA LEU A 365 16.57 -21.56 -13.63
C LEU A 365 17.55 -22.74 -13.68
N TRP A 366 17.56 -23.57 -12.63
CA TRP A 366 18.40 -24.76 -12.58
C TRP A 366 18.06 -25.77 -13.69
N ALA A 367 16.77 -25.99 -13.97
CA ALA A 367 16.32 -26.86 -15.05
C ALA A 367 16.79 -26.36 -16.43
N LEU A 368 16.61 -25.07 -16.72
CA LEU A 368 17.04 -24.45 -17.98
C LEU A 368 18.56 -24.46 -18.14
N ARG A 369 19.31 -24.13 -17.09
CA ARG A 369 20.78 -24.19 -17.10
C ARG A 369 21.28 -25.60 -17.38
N LYS A 370 20.68 -26.63 -16.74
CA LYS A 370 21.03 -28.03 -16.99
C LYS A 370 20.73 -28.46 -18.43
N ALA A 371 19.64 -27.95 -19.00
CA ALA A 371 19.25 -28.21 -20.38
C ALA A 371 20.01 -27.35 -21.41
N LYS A 372 20.86 -26.41 -20.96
CA LYS A 372 21.55 -25.41 -21.80
C LYS A 372 20.59 -24.61 -22.69
N VAL A 373 19.41 -24.30 -22.16
CA VAL A 373 18.40 -23.46 -22.84
C VAL A 373 18.53 -22.02 -22.32
N PRO A 374 18.51 -21.00 -23.20
CA PRO A 374 18.48 -19.59 -22.76
C PRO A 374 17.34 -19.33 -21.78
N PHE A 375 17.51 -18.45 -20.80
CA PHE A 375 16.48 -18.25 -19.77
C PHE A 375 15.17 -17.67 -20.31
N VAL A 376 15.27 -16.78 -21.30
CA VAL A 376 14.12 -16.13 -21.94
C VAL A 376 14.10 -16.54 -23.41
N SER A 377 13.15 -17.40 -23.78
CA SER A 377 12.88 -17.82 -25.17
C SER A 377 11.64 -18.71 -25.24
N THR A 378 11.03 -18.85 -26.42
CA THR A 378 9.94 -19.81 -26.64
C THR A 378 10.34 -21.24 -26.24
N ASN A 379 11.57 -21.66 -26.57
CA ASN A 379 12.11 -22.97 -26.19
C ASN A 379 12.20 -23.13 -24.67
N ALA A 380 12.53 -22.06 -23.94
CA ALA A 380 12.55 -22.07 -22.48
C ALA A 380 11.15 -22.25 -21.91
N GLN A 381 10.15 -21.55 -22.45
CA GLN A 381 8.75 -21.73 -22.04
C GLN A 381 8.29 -23.18 -22.23
N GLU A 382 8.50 -23.76 -23.41
CA GLU A 382 8.11 -25.15 -23.71
C GLU A 382 8.82 -26.15 -22.79
N HIS A 383 10.12 -25.93 -22.57
CA HIS A 383 10.91 -26.77 -21.65
C HIS A 383 10.37 -26.68 -20.23
N LEU A 384 10.11 -25.46 -19.73
CA LEU A 384 9.54 -25.23 -18.40
C LEU A 384 8.13 -25.83 -18.29
N ALA A 385 7.29 -25.71 -19.31
CA ALA A 385 5.93 -26.26 -19.29
C ALA A 385 5.96 -27.78 -19.17
N LYS A 386 6.82 -28.46 -19.95
CA LYS A 386 7.02 -29.91 -19.83
C LYS A 386 7.54 -30.29 -18.45
N TRP A 387 8.57 -29.59 -17.97
CA TRP A 387 9.20 -29.86 -16.68
C TRP A 387 8.24 -29.65 -15.50
N LEU A 388 7.48 -28.56 -15.51
CA LEU A 388 6.46 -28.26 -14.50
C LEU A 388 5.32 -29.27 -14.53
N ARG A 389 4.94 -29.77 -15.72
CA ARG A 389 3.90 -30.80 -15.86
C ARG A 389 4.32 -32.09 -15.18
N GLU A 390 5.57 -32.51 -15.36
CA GLU A 390 6.11 -33.69 -14.67
C GLU A 390 6.17 -33.50 -13.15
N ILE A 391 6.53 -32.30 -12.68
CA ILE A 391 6.51 -31.98 -11.23
C ILE A 391 5.08 -32.04 -10.70
N ALA A 392 4.13 -31.42 -11.40
CA ALA A 392 2.72 -31.44 -11.01
C ALA A 392 2.17 -32.87 -10.97
N ASP A 393 2.53 -33.72 -11.94
CA ASP A 393 2.14 -35.14 -11.96
C ASP A 393 2.75 -35.92 -10.79
N ARG A 394 4.06 -35.78 -10.52
CA ARG A 394 4.73 -36.41 -9.36
C ARG A 394 4.18 -35.93 -8.02
N ALA A 395 3.76 -34.67 -7.94
CA ALA A 395 3.05 -34.09 -6.80
C ALA A 395 1.57 -34.55 -6.70
N SER A 396 1.09 -35.37 -7.65
CA SER A 396 -0.31 -35.77 -7.83
C SER A 396 -1.27 -34.59 -7.98
N LEU A 397 -0.81 -33.45 -8.46
CA LEU A 397 -1.62 -32.22 -8.61
C LEU A 397 -2.42 -32.20 -9.91
N LEU A 398 -2.26 -33.21 -10.77
CA LEU A 398 -3.03 -33.38 -12.00
C LEU A 398 -4.05 -34.51 -11.84
N GLN A 399 -5.26 -34.28 -12.34
CA GLN A 399 -6.32 -35.26 -12.53
C GLN A 399 -6.78 -35.15 -13.98
N ASP A 400 -6.69 -36.25 -14.73
CA ASP A 400 -7.00 -36.29 -16.17
C ASP A 400 -6.25 -35.21 -16.97
N GLY A 401 -4.96 -35.02 -16.63
CA GLY A 401 -4.09 -34.04 -17.27
C GLY A 401 -4.40 -32.57 -16.96
N THR A 402 -5.30 -32.30 -16.01
CA THR A 402 -5.70 -30.96 -15.58
C THR A 402 -5.44 -30.77 -14.08
N PHE A 403 -5.05 -29.58 -13.66
CA PHE A 403 -4.79 -29.30 -12.25
C PHE A 403 -6.04 -29.47 -11.38
N ILE A 404 -5.86 -30.14 -10.23
CA ILE A 404 -6.93 -30.51 -9.29
C ILE A 404 -7.81 -29.31 -8.90
N GLY A 405 -9.10 -29.59 -8.68
CA GLY A 405 -10.08 -28.58 -8.24
C GLY A 405 -9.92 -28.17 -6.77
N LYS A 406 -10.61 -27.09 -6.36
CA LYS A 406 -10.53 -26.53 -4.99
C LYS A 406 -10.79 -27.56 -3.90
N ARG A 407 -11.78 -28.44 -4.06
CA ARG A 407 -12.14 -29.46 -3.07
C ARG A 407 -10.98 -30.42 -2.82
N GLU A 408 -10.38 -30.95 -3.87
CA GLU A 408 -9.24 -31.86 -3.76
C GLU A 408 -7.99 -31.14 -3.22
N PHE A 409 -7.76 -29.90 -3.66
CA PHE A 409 -6.69 -29.05 -3.13
C PHE A 409 -6.84 -28.80 -1.62
N LYS A 410 -8.08 -28.58 -1.15
CA LYS A 410 -8.43 -28.46 0.28
C LYS A 410 -8.23 -29.76 1.04
N ASN A 411 -8.66 -30.89 0.48
CA ASN A 411 -8.52 -32.22 1.10
C ASN A 411 -7.05 -32.56 1.36
N ARG A 412 -6.14 -32.02 0.54
CA ARG A 412 -4.70 -32.15 0.70
C ARG A 412 -4.07 -31.15 1.68
N LYS A 413 -4.90 -30.38 2.39
CA LYS A 413 -4.49 -29.38 3.38
C LYS A 413 -3.66 -28.24 2.79
N TYR A 414 -3.79 -27.98 1.48
CA TYR A 414 -3.11 -26.84 0.84
C TYR A 414 -3.87 -25.51 1.01
N LEU A 415 -5.09 -25.54 1.54
CA LEU A 415 -5.83 -24.35 1.95
C LEU A 415 -5.91 -24.28 3.47
N GLY A 416 -5.63 -23.09 4.03
CA GLY A 416 -5.64 -22.83 5.47
C GLY A 416 -4.30 -22.28 5.97
N SER A 417 -4.16 -22.12 7.28
CA SER A 417 -2.90 -21.69 7.91
C SER A 417 -1.78 -22.71 7.58
N GLY A 418 -0.69 -22.25 6.97
CA GLY A 418 0.45 -23.09 6.56
C GLY A 418 0.23 -23.94 5.30
N GLY A 419 -0.98 -24.04 4.76
CA GLY A 419 -1.28 -24.93 3.63
C GLY A 419 -0.55 -24.59 2.33
N ILE A 420 -0.37 -23.30 2.05
CA ILE A 420 0.40 -22.83 0.87
C ILE A 420 1.89 -23.15 1.02
N GLY A 421 2.43 -23.12 2.25
CA GLY A 421 3.79 -23.56 2.53
C GLY A 421 3.97 -25.04 2.20
N LEU A 422 3.05 -25.88 2.69
CA LEU A 422 3.03 -27.31 2.36
C LEU A 422 2.90 -27.57 0.86
N PHE A 423 2.09 -26.79 0.14
CA PHE A 423 1.98 -26.88 -1.32
C PHE A 423 3.31 -26.60 -2.02
N ARG A 424 4.01 -25.52 -1.63
CA ARG A 424 5.35 -25.19 -2.16
C ARG A 424 6.36 -26.29 -1.85
N ASP A 425 6.34 -26.82 -0.64
CA ASP A 425 7.21 -27.94 -0.25
C ASP A 425 6.90 -29.21 -1.05
N THR A 426 5.63 -29.52 -1.33
CA THR A 426 5.28 -30.64 -2.20
C THR A 426 5.87 -30.48 -3.59
N LEU A 427 5.81 -29.28 -4.17
CA LEU A 427 6.39 -29.02 -5.49
C LEU A 427 7.92 -29.17 -5.48
N TRP A 428 8.59 -28.59 -4.48
CA TRP A 428 10.04 -28.74 -4.29
C TRP A 428 10.45 -30.19 -4.09
N ALA A 429 9.69 -30.94 -3.29
CA ALA A 429 9.93 -32.36 -3.09
C ALA A 429 9.70 -33.18 -4.37
N ALA A 430 8.67 -32.86 -5.16
CA ALA A 430 8.36 -33.54 -6.42
C ALA A 430 9.42 -33.30 -7.51
N MET A 431 10.18 -32.22 -7.40
CA MET A 431 11.34 -31.96 -8.25
C MET A 431 12.51 -32.92 -7.96
N GLY A 432 12.73 -33.29 -6.68
CA GLY A 432 13.80 -34.20 -6.26
C GLY A 432 13.40 -35.69 -6.22
N ALA A 433 12.11 -35.99 -6.10
CA ALA A 433 11.62 -37.35 -5.96
C ALA A 433 11.47 -38.08 -7.32
N LYS A 434 11.88 -39.36 -7.36
CA LYS A 434 11.61 -40.26 -8.50
C LYS A 434 10.20 -40.86 -8.47
N LEU A 435 9.55 -40.86 -7.30
CA LEU A 435 8.25 -41.50 -7.07
C LEU A 435 7.18 -40.47 -6.74
N ASN A 436 5.93 -40.87 -6.96
CA ASN A 436 4.75 -40.07 -6.68
C ASN A 436 4.60 -39.78 -5.16
N LEU A 437 4.37 -38.52 -4.80
CA LEU A 437 4.29 -38.05 -3.41
C LEU A 437 2.92 -38.19 -2.75
N ARG A 438 1.91 -38.76 -3.42
CA ARG A 438 0.51 -38.83 -2.93
C ARG A 438 0.35 -39.38 -1.51
N ARG A 439 1.22 -40.31 -1.10
CA ARG A 439 1.17 -40.97 0.23
C ARG A 439 2.31 -40.53 1.16
N ALA A 440 3.13 -39.54 0.77
CA ALA A 440 4.20 -39.06 1.60
C ALA A 440 3.63 -38.23 2.77
N LYS A 441 4.17 -38.44 3.98
CA LYS A 441 3.86 -37.60 5.14
C LYS A 441 4.48 -36.21 4.99
N SER A 442 3.88 -35.20 5.64
CA SER A 442 4.32 -33.80 5.63
C SER A 442 5.79 -33.62 5.98
N GLU A 443 6.29 -34.36 6.97
CA GLU A 443 7.67 -34.24 7.46
C GLU A 443 8.67 -34.74 6.41
N ARG A 444 8.30 -35.80 5.69
CA ARG A 444 9.11 -36.31 4.58
C ARG A 444 9.12 -35.32 3.41
N ILE A 445 7.98 -34.71 3.09
CA ILE A 445 7.87 -33.70 2.04
C ILE A 445 8.78 -32.51 2.38
N ALA A 446 8.65 -31.94 3.59
CA ALA A 446 9.46 -30.81 4.02
C ALA A 446 10.97 -31.11 3.99
N ARG A 447 11.38 -32.31 4.43
CA ARG A 447 12.79 -32.73 4.38
C ARG A 447 13.34 -32.80 2.95
N VAL A 448 12.62 -33.51 2.05
CA VAL A 448 13.05 -33.64 0.65
C VAL A 448 13.03 -32.27 -0.06
N ALA A 449 12.05 -31.42 0.25
CA ALA A 449 11.99 -30.06 -0.26
C ALA A 449 13.21 -29.24 0.17
N GLY A 450 13.60 -29.31 1.45
CA GLY A 450 14.79 -28.65 1.98
C GLY A 450 16.10 -29.13 1.34
N GLU A 451 16.27 -30.46 1.22
CA GLU A 451 17.42 -31.07 0.54
C GLU A 451 17.53 -30.60 -0.92
N MET A 452 16.39 -30.54 -1.62
CA MET A 452 16.35 -30.14 -3.02
C MET A 452 16.57 -28.63 -3.20
N ARG A 453 16.03 -27.78 -2.32
CA ARG A 453 16.33 -26.34 -2.29
C ARG A 453 17.82 -26.11 -2.10
N ALA A 454 18.43 -26.72 -1.08
CA ALA A 454 19.86 -26.59 -0.82
C ALA A 454 20.74 -27.10 -1.99
N LYS A 455 20.28 -28.14 -2.71
CA LYS A 455 20.96 -28.61 -3.92
C LYS A 455 20.86 -27.60 -5.07
N VAL A 456 19.69 -27.00 -5.30
CA VAL A 456 19.51 -25.98 -6.35
C VAL A 456 20.32 -24.73 -6.04
N HIS A 457 20.24 -24.20 -4.81
CA HIS A 457 21.00 -23.01 -4.42
C HIS A 457 22.49 -23.21 -4.62
N ARG A 458 23.06 -24.34 -4.18
CA ARG A 458 24.46 -24.69 -4.45
C ARG A 458 24.80 -24.76 -5.95
N ALA A 459 23.92 -25.35 -6.76
CA ALA A 459 24.15 -25.47 -8.20
C ALA A 459 24.00 -24.14 -8.97
N LEU A 460 23.33 -23.16 -8.38
CA LEU A 460 23.18 -21.81 -8.91
C LEU A 460 24.18 -20.82 -8.31
N GLU A 461 24.99 -21.25 -7.34
CA GLU A 461 25.93 -20.39 -6.58
C GLU A 461 25.21 -19.30 -5.77
N ILE A 462 24.03 -19.64 -5.22
CA ILE A 462 23.15 -18.73 -4.49
C ILE A 462 23.24 -18.92 -2.99
#